data_AF-A0A2E1CTP3-F1
#
_entry.id   AF-A0A2E1CTP3-F1
#
_cell.length_a   1.000
_cell.length_b   1.000
_cell.length_c   1.000
_cell.angle_alpha   90.00
_cell.angle_beta   90.00
_cell.angle_gamma   90.00
#
_symmetry.space_group_name_H-M   'P 1'
#
loop_
_entity.id
_entity.type
_entity.pdbx_description
1 polymer ?
#
loop_
_entity_poly.entity_id
_entity_poly.type
_entity_poly.pdbx_seq_one_letter_code
_entity_poly.pdbx_strand_id
1 'polypeptide(L)'
;MSKAAQGMIRLTKWQLDEKRRQLADLEIMRDELQGKIRGLENEIAHEKKVISQSHIVDFSYANFAQETIRRRETLEKSIADISVSIEEMKDQVAEAFQELKQYEILEQREQERERHKRERRQQAELDEVSLNIHRRRQA
;
A
#
# COMPACT_ATOMS: atom_id res chain seq x y z
N MET A 1 27.98 -1.42 8.17
CA MET A 1 26.56 -1.67 8.52
C MET A 1 26.49 -2.27 9.90
N SER A 2 25.88 -1.56 10.86
CA SER A 2 25.46 -2.18 12.12
C SER A 2 24.29 -3.13 11.88
N LYS A 3 24.27 -4.30 12.54
CA LYS A 3 23.12 -5.24 12.50
C LYS A 3 21.79 -4.56 12.84
N ALA A 4 21.84 -3.48 13.63
CA ALA A 4 20.67 -2.68 14.01
C ALA A 4 20.01 -1.98 12.81
N ALA A 5 20.80 -1.37 11.90
CA ALA A 5 20.26 -0.63 10.75
C ALA A 5 19.56 -1.57 9.75
N GLN A 6 20.15 -2.75 9.49
CA GLN A 6 19.54 -3.78 8.66
C GLN A 6 18.29 -4.40 9.32
N GLY A 7 18.24 -4.42 10.65
CA GLY A 7 17.03 -4.77 11.40
C GLY A 7 15.90 -3.77 11.13
N MET A 8 16.22 -2.47 11.19
CA MET A 8 15.24 -1.40 11.00
C MET A 8 14.64 -1.39 9.59
N ILE A 9 15.46 -1.55 8.55
CA ILE A 9 14.96 -1.65 7.16
C ILE A 9 13.99 -2.82 6.98
N ARG A 10 14.28 -3.97 7.60
CA ARG A 10 13.37 -5.12 7.53
C ARG A 10 12.06 -4.87 8.28
N LEU A 11 12.13 -4.21 9.44
CA LEU A 11 10.96 -3.85 10.22
C LEU A 11 10.06 -2.88 9.44
N THR A 12 10.62 -1.79 8.90
CA THR A 12 9.86 -0.78 8.15
C THR A 12 9.29 -1.32 6.85
N LYS A 13 10.01 -2.22 6.17
CA LYS A 13 9.47 -2.95 5.03
C LYS A 13 8.25 -3.81 5.41
N TRP A 14 8.35 -4.56 6.51
CA TRP A 14 7.23 -5.36 7.00
C TRP A 14 6.02 -4.49 7.37
N GLN A 15 6.26 -3.35 8.03
CA GLN A 15 5.20 -2.38 8.34
C GLN A 15 4.53 -1.83 7.08
N LEU A 16 5.30 -1.48 6.05
CA LEU A 16 4.76 -1.06 4.76
C LEU A 16 3.90 -2.14 4.10
N ASP A 17 4.38 -3.38 4.09
CA ASP A 17 3.65 -4.51 3.51
C ASP A 17 2.34 -4.80 4.26
N GLU A 18 2.35 -4.68 5.59
CA GLU A 18 1.15 -4.79 6.42
C GLU A 18 0.14 -3.68 6.13
N LYS A 19 0.59 -2.43 6.02
CA LYS A 19 -0.29 -1.29 5.67
C LYS A 19 -0.89 -1.43 4.27
N ARG A 20 -0.12 -1.93 3.31
CA ARG A 20 -0.62 -2.23 1.96
C ARG A 20 -1.68 -3.34 1.97
N ARG A 21 -1.51 -4.36 2.81
CA ARG A 21 -2.53 -5.40 3.00
C ARG A 21 -3.82 -4.81 3.57
N GLN A 22 -3.72 -3.99 4.62
CA GLN A 22 -4.87 -3.31 5.21
C GLN A 22 -5.61 -2.41 4.20
N LEU A 23 -4.87 -1.70 3.34
CA LEU A 23 -5.44 -0.93 2.24
C LEU A 23 -6.20 -1.83 1.25
N ALA A 24 -5.59 -2.95 0.83
CA ALA A 24 -6.21 -3.88 -0.09
C ALA A 24 -7.50 -4.49 0.49
N ASP A 25 -7.50 -4.82 1.79
CA ASP A 25 -8.69 -5.35 2.47
C ASP A 25 -9.84 -4.34 2.48
N LEU A 26 -9.55 -3.05 2.68
CA LEU A 26 -10.55 -1.97 2.60
C LEU A 26 -11.10 -1.80 1.18
N GLU A 27 -10.23 -1.87 0.16
CA GLU A 27 -10.64 -1.80 -1.25
C GLU A 27 -11.54 -2.97 -1.63
N ILE A 28 -11.20 -4.19 -1.19
CA ILE A 28 -12.06 -5.38 -1.37
C ILE A 28 -13.42 -5.16 -0.71
N MET A 29 -13.44 -4.67 0.52
CA MET A 29 -14.70 -4.42 1.24
C MET A 29 -15.58 -3.38 0.52
N ARG A 30 -14.99 -2.30 -0.02
CA ARG A 30 -15.71 -1.32 -0.83
C ARG A 30 -16.30 -1.97 -2.08
N ASP A 31 -15.52 -2.77 -2.78
CA ASP A 31 -15.94 -3.41 -4.04
C ASP A 31 -17.07 -4.44 -3.79
N GLU A 32 -17.04 -5.15 -2.66
CA GLU A 32 -18.13 -6.02 -2.20
C GLU A 32 -19.43 -5.24 -1.94
N LEU A 33 -19.35 -4.08 -1.27
CA LEU A 33 -20.52 -3.23 -1.03
C LEU A 33 -21.11 -2.68 -2.35
N GLN A 34 -20.25 -2.26 -3.28
CA GLN A 34 -20.70 -1.85 -4.61
C GLN A 34 -21.35 -3.02 -5.37
N GLY A 35 -20.83 -4.24 -5.20
CA GLY A 35 -21.45 -5.46 -5.71
C GLY A 35 -22.86 -5.68 -5.16
N LYS A 36 -23.05 -5.46 -3.86
CA LYS A 36 -24.38 -5.55 -3.21
C LYS A 36 -25.36 -4.51 -3.75
N ILE A 37 -24.92 -3.28 -4.02
CA ILE A 37 -25.76 -2.24 -4.65
C ILE A 37 -26.22 -2.70 -6.05
N ARG A 38 -25.29 -3.16 -6.89
CA ARG A 38 -25.64 -3.69 -8.23
C ARG A 38 -26.61 -4.87 -8.15
N GLY A 39 -26.45 -5.74 -7.16
CA GLY A 39 -27.38 -6.83 -6.88
C GLY A 39 -28.80 -6.33 -6.60
N LEU A 40 -28.93 -5.34 -5.70
CA LEU A 40 -30.21 -4.72 -5.37
C LEU A 40 -30.86 -4.04 -6.59
N GLU A 41 -30.08 -3.37 -7.43
CA GLU A 41 -30.60 -2.74 -8.65
C GLU A 41 -31.19 -3.77 -9.63
N ASN A 42 -30.54 -4.94 -9.75
CA ASN A 42 -31.04 -6.05 -10.56
C ASN A 42 -32.34 -6.64 -9.98
N GLU A 43 -32.43 -6.80 -8.66
CA GLU A 43 -33.65 -7.25 -7.98
C GLU A 43 -34.82 -6.28 -8.22
N ILE A 44 -34.59 -4.96 -8.09
CA ILE A 44 -35.60 -3.94 -8.39
C ILE A 44 -36.05 -4.03 -9.85
N ALA A 45 -35.11 -4.18 -10.79
CA ALA A 45 -35.43 -4.27 -12.21
C ALA A 45 -36.27 -5.52 -12.54
N HIS A 46 -35.95 -6.65 -11.88
CA HIS A 46 -36.72 -7.88 -12.00
C HIS A 46 -38.16 -7.69 -11.50
N GLU A 47 -38.33 -7.15 -10.30
CA GLU A 47 -39.67 -6.94 -9.72
C GLU A 47 -40.51 -5.95 -10.53
N LYS A 48 -39.90 -4.86 -11.02
CA LYS A 48 -40.58 -3.93 -11.93
C LYS A 48 -41.10 -4.61 -13.20
N LYS A 49 -40.35 -5.56 -13.75
CA LYS A 49 -40.74 -6.30 -14.95
C LYS A 49 -41.88 -7.30 -14.65
N VAL A 50 -41.84 -7.97 -13.51
CA VAL A 50 -42.92 -8.88 -13.08
C VAL A 50 -44.23 -8.12 -12.92
N ILE A 51 -44.19 -6.95 -12.28
CA ILE A 51 -45.37 -6.10 -12.08
C ILE A 51 -45.86 -5.50 -13.39
N SER A 52 -44.99 -5.09 -14.32
CA SER A 52 -45.46 -4.57 -15.61
C SER A 52 -46.17 -5.65 -16.46
N GLN A 53 -45.93 -6.93 -16.18
CA GLN A 53 -46.62 -8.06 -16.81
C GLN A 53 -47.91 -8.46 -16.06
N SER A 54 -48.07 -8.08 -14.80
CA SER A 54 -49.24 -8.35 -13.96
C SER A 54 -50.09 -7.08 -13.81
N HIS A 55 -51.33 -7.06 -14.28
CA HIS A 55 -52.22 -5.88 -14.20
C HIS A 55 -52.65 -5.50 -12.76
N ILE A 56 -52.10 -6.16 -11.74
CA ILE A 56 -52.38 -5.92 -10.32
C ILE A 56 -51.10 -5.35 -9.69
N VAL A 57 -51.13 -4.05 -9.39
CA VAL A 57 -50.07 -3.39 -8.61
C VAL A 57 -50.38 -3.62 -7.13
N ASP A 58 -49.72 -4.61 -6.52
CA ASP A 58 -49.93 -4.95 -5.12
C ASP A 58 -49.25 -3.96 -4.16
N PHE A 59 -49.90 -3.69 -3.04
CA PHE A 59 -49.38 -2.94 -1.89
C PHE A 59 -48.02 -3.48 -1.38
N SER A 60 -47.73 -4.75 -1.63
CA SER A 60 -46.45 -5.41 -1.32
C SER A 60 -45.26 -4.74 -2.02
N TYR A 61 -45.43 -4.25 -3.26
CA TYR A 61 -44.35 -3.61 -4.01
C TYR A 61 -43.96 -2.24 -3.45
N ALA A 62 -44.93 -1.45 -2.97
CA ALA A 62 -44.64 -0.15 -2.37
C ALA A 62 -43.74 -0.29 -1.12
N ASN A 63 -44.02 -1.29 -0.28
CA ASN A 63 -43.20 -1.62 0.89
C ASN A 63 -41.82 -2.14 0.48
N PHE A 64 -41.75 -3.04 -0.50
CA PHE A 64 -40.48 -3.56 -1.03
C PHE A 64 -39.59 -2.44 -1.58
N ALA A 65 -40.17 -1.52 -2.36
CA ALA A 65 -39.44 -0.39 -2.94
C ALA A 65 -38.88 0.55 -1.85
N GLN A 66 -39.67 0.86 -0.82
CA GLN A 66 -39.20 1.69 0.30
C GLN A 66 -38.06 1.03 1.08
N GLU A 67 -38.18 -0.26 1.38
CA GLU A 67 -37.12 -0.98 2.10
C GLU A 67 -35.84 -1.07 1.27
N THR A 68 -35.97 -1.32 -0.03
CA THR A 68 -34.82 -1.39 -0.92
C THR A 68 -34.10 -0.05 -1.05
N ILE A 69 -34.84 1.07 -1.09
CA ILE A 69 -34.25 2.42 -1.08
C ILE A 69 -33.45 2.64 0.21
N ARG A 70 -34.03 2.33 1.39
CA ARG A 70 -33.33 2.46 2.68
C ARG A 70 -32.07 1.63 2.75
N ARG A 71 -32.13 0.40 2.22
CA ARG A 71 -30.97 -0.50 2.16
C ARG A 71 -29.88 0.05 1.25
N ARG A 72 -30.25 0.60 0.08
CA ARG A 72 -29.31 1.26 -0.83
C ARG A 72 -28.64 2.47 -0.17
N GLU A 73 -29.42 3.37 0.44
CA GLU A 73 -28.88 4.54 1.15
C GLU A 73 -27.91 4.14 2.27
N THR A 74 -28.20 3.04 2.99
CA THR A 74 -27.31 2.51 4.02
C THR A 74 -25.99 2.00 3.42
N LEU A 75 -26.04 1.25 2.32
CA LEU A 75 -24.85 0.77 1.62
C LEU A 75 -24.03 1.92 1.04
N GLU A 76 -24.68 2.95 0.48
CA GLU A 76 -24.02 4.15 -0.05
C GLU A 76 -23.26 4.90 1.06
N LYS A 77 -23.88 5.05 2.24
CA LYS A 77 -23.19 5.62 3.41
C LYS A 77 -21.99 4.79 3.83
N SER A 78 -22.14 3.47 3.94
CA SER A 78 -21.01 2.59 4.28
C SER A 78 -19.88 2.65 3.25
N ILE A 79 -20.19 2.78 1.96
CA ILE A 79 -19.17 2.98 0.91
C ILE A 79 -18.47 4.32 1.08
N ALA A 80 -19.20 5.40 1.39
CA ALA A 80 -18.62 6.71 1.63
C ALA A 80 -17.66 6.67 2.82
N ASP A 81 -18.07 6.05 3.94
CA ASP A 81 -17.24 5.89 5.13
C ASP A 81 -15.96 5.10 4.84
N ILE A 82 -16.07 3.94 4.16
CA ILE A 82 -14.90 3.13 3.77
C ILE A 82 -14.00 3.90 2.80
N SER A 83 -14.56 4.70 1.90
CA SER A 83 -13.77 5.50 0.96
C SER A 83 -12.92 6.54 1.69
N VAL A 84 -13.43 7.15 2.76
CA VAL A 84 -12.63 8.01 3.64
C VAL A 84 -11.52 7.21 4.32
N SER A 85 -11.83 6.04 4.88
CA SER A 85 -10.80 5.17 5.49
C SER A 85 -9.74 4.68 4.50
N ILE A 86 -10.09 4.48 3.23
CA ILE A 86 -9.14 4.15 2.16
C ILE A 86 -8.17 5.30 1.94
N GLU A 87 -8.65 6.54 1.85
CA GLU A 87 -7.76 7.70 1.68
C GLU A 87 -6.84 7.87 2.90
N GLU A 88 -7.35 7.74 4.12
CA GLU A 88 -6.54 7.76 5.33
C GLU A 88 -5.48 6.63 5.35
N MET A 89 -5.84 5.43 4.87
CA MET A 89 -4.90 4.31 4.80
C MET A 89 -3.84 4.51 3.70
N LYS A 90 -4.19 5.15 2.57
CA LYS A 90 -3.21 5.53 1.54
C LYS A 90 -2.17 6.49 2.09
N ASP A 91 -2.58 7.46 2.90
CA ASP A 91 -1.66 8.38 3.56
C ASP A 91 -0.72 7.63 4.52
N GLN A 92 -1.23 6.67 5.30
CA GLN A 92 -0.40 5.82 6.17
C GLN A 92 0.58 4.94 5.38
N VAL A 93 0.17 4.40 4.22
CA VAL A 93 1.06 3.66 3.32
C VAL A 93 2.16 4.58 2.77
N ALA A 94 1.82 5.81 2.41
CA ALA A 94 2.77 6.79 1.93
C ALA A 94 3.80 7.18 3.01
N GLU A 95 3.36 7.40 4.24
CA GLU A 95 4.22 7.69 5.39
C GLU A 95 5.18 6.52 5.67
N ALA A 96 4.67 5.28 5.75
CA ALA A 96 5.50 4.09 5.95
C ALA A 96 6.52 3.89 4.82
N PHE A 97 6.14 4.22 3.57
CA PHE A 97 7.05 4.17 2.43
C PHE A 97 8.17 5.22 2.56
N GLN A 98 7.84 6.44 2.98
CA GLN A 98 8.84 7.49 3.23
C GLN A 98 9.83 7.10 4.32
N GLU A 99 9.33 6.48 5.40
CA GLU A 99 10.18 5.99 6.50
C GLU A 99 11.15 4.90 6.00
N LEU A 100 10.66 3.90 5.27
CA LEU A 100 11.51 2.89 4.63
C LEU A 100 12.58 3.54 3.76
N LYS A 101 12.20 4.54 2.95
CA LYS A 101 13.14 5.20 2.04
C LYS A 101 14.23 5.96 2.76
N GLN A 102 13.92 6.58 3.89
CA GLN A 102 14.90 7.26 4.73
C GLN A 102 16.01 6.29 5.18
N TYR A 103 15.63 5.10 5.67
CA TYR A 103 16.60 4.09 6.11
C TYR A 103 17.42 3.51 4.95
N GLU A 104 16.80 3.26 3.79
CA GLU A 104 17.51 2.78 2.60
C GLU A 104 18.56 3.81 2.11
N ILE A 105 18.24 5.10 2.10
CA ILE A 105 19.18 6.17 1.74
C ILE A 105 20.33 6.24 2.76
N LEU A 106 20.03 6.09 4.05
CA LEU A 106 21.05 6.06 5.09
C LEU A 106 22.02 4.89 4.89
N GLU A 107 21.50 3.71 4.56
CA GLU A 107 22.31 2.53 4.23
C GLU A 107 23.19 2.78 3.01
N GLN A 108 22.64 3.31 1.90
CA GLN A 108 23.42 3.61 0.70
C GLN A 108 24.58 4.55 0.99
N ARG A 109 24.34 5.63 1.74
CA ARG A 109 25.40 6.57 2.16
C ARG A 109 26.45 5.91 3.04
N GLU A 110 26.08 4.97 3.92
CA GLU A 110 27.05 4.23 4.73
C GLU A 110 27.91 3.30 3.86
N GLN A 111 27.30 2.59 2.92
CA GLN A 111 28.01 1.71 1.98
C GLN A 111 29.00 2.49 1.11
N GLU A 112 28.62 3.66 0.59
CA GLU A 112 29.50 4.55 -0.16
C GLU A 112 30.70 5.02 0.68
N ARG A 113 30.47 5.45 1.93
CA ARG A 113 31.55 5.85 2.84
C ARG A 113 32.52 4.70 3.10
N GLU A 114 32.03 3.49 3.33
CA GLU A 114 32.88 2.32 3.56
C GLU A 114 33.64 1.91 2.29
N ARG A 115 33.02 2.01 1.11
CA ARG A 115 33.69 1.80 -0.18
C ARG A 115 34.84 2.78 -0.37
N HIS A 116 34.61 4.08 -0.18
CA HIS A 116 35.66 5.09 -0.29
C HIS A 116 36.80 4.92 0.73
N LYS A 117 36.49 4.51 1.97
CA LYS A 117 37.52 4.18 2.96
C LYS A 117 38.38 3.00 2.50
N ARG A 118 37.78 1.95 1.93
CA ARG A 118 38.50 0.79 1.41
C ARG A 118 39.39 1.17 0.23
N GLU A 119 38.86 1.93 -0.72
CA GLU A 119 39.63 2.43 -1.88
C GLU A 119 40.83 3.26 -1.43
N ARG A 120 40.64 4.18 -0.47
CA ARG A 120 41.75 4.98 0.08
C ARG A 120 42.83 4.14 0.76
N ARG A 121 42.44 3.11 1.52
CA ARG A 121 43.40 2.18 2.15
C ARG A 121 44.17 1.38 1.10
N GLN A 122 43.47 0.83 0.12
CA GLN A 122 44.08 0.08 -0.99
C GLN A 122 45.05 0.96 -1.79
N GLN A 123 44.68 2.21 -2.08
CA GLN A 123 45.57 3.14 -2.78
C GLN A 123 46.84 3.43 -1.96
N ALA A 124 46.70 3.70 -0.66
CA ALA A 124 47.84 3.95 0.22
C ALA A 124 48.80 2.74 0.30
N GLU A 125 48.26 1.51 0.35
CA GLU A 125 49.06 0.27 0.32
C GLU A 125 49.82 0.12 -1.02
N LEU A 126 49.16 0.39 -2.15
CA LEU A 126 49.79 0.33 -3.48
C LEU A 126 50.90 1.37 -3.65
N ASP A 127 50.68 2.59 -3.14
CA ASP A 127 51.66 3.66 -3.16
C ASP A 127 52.89 3.29 -2.30
N GLU A 128 52.69 2.70 -1.12
CA GLU A 128 53.77 2.22 -0.25
C GLU A 128 54.61 1.14 -0.93
N VAL A 129 53.97 0.15 -1.57
CA VAL A 129 54.66 -0.90 -2.33
C VAL A 129 55.48 -0.30 -3.47
N SER A 130 54.91 0.65 -4.21
CA SER A 130 55.58 1.33 -5.33
C SER A 130 56.82 2.10 -4.86
N LEU A 131 56.71 2.83 -3.75
CA LEU A 131 57.84 3.53 -3.13
C LEU A 131 58.94 2.57 -2.68
N ASN A 132 58.57 1.44 -2.06
CA ASN A 132 59.54 0.44 -1.63
C ASN A 132 60.27 -0.22 -2.81
N ILE A 133 59.58 -0.51 -3.92
CA ILE A 133 60.20 -1.01 -5.15
C ILE A 133 61.18 0.02 -5.72
N HIS A 134 60.79 1.30 -5.75
CA HIS A 134 61.65 2.36 -6.26
C HIS A 134 62.94 2.51 -5.43
N ARG A 135 62.84 2.52 -4.09
CA ARG A 135 63.99 2.57 -3.19
C ARG A 135 64.95 1.39 -3.42
N ARG A 136 64.44 0.18 -3.62
CA ARG A 136 65.26 -1.02 -3.89
C ARG A 136 66.01 -0.98 -5.21
N ARG A 137 65.54 -0.22 -6.20
CA ARG A 137 66.24 -0.08 -7.50
C ARG A 137 67.34 0.98 -7.48
N GLN A 138 67.31 1.89 -6.50
CA GLN A 138 68.28 2.98 -6.37
C GLN A 138 69.42 2.68 -5.37
N ALA A 139 69.32 1.56 -4.64
CA ALA A 139 70.36 1.01 -3.79
C ALA A 139 71.11 -0.09 -4.55
#